data_AF-A0AA88JEP4-F1
#
_entry.id   AF-A0AA88JEP4-F1
#
_cell.length_a   1.000
_cell.length_b   1.000
_cell.length_c   1.000
_cell.angle_alpha   90.00
_cell.angle_beta   90.00
_cell.angle_gamma   90.00
#
_symmetry.space_group_name_H-M   'P 1'
#
loop_
_entity.id
_entity.type
_entity.pdbx_description
1 polymer ?
#
loop_
_entity_poly.entity_id
_entity_poly.type
_entity_poly.pdbx_seq_one_letter_code
_entity_poly.pdbx_strand_id
1 'polypeptide(L)'
;MRLHVFMDSMIFKLGNHVEFANDVEEIALNLENENVGIVVFDSDIAIKEGDLVKCIRSVVHVPAAKAMLGYVVDMLGVHIDGQGALSNHE
;
A
#
# COMPACT_ATOMS: atom_id res chain seq x y z
N MET A 1 -1.79 -4.01 -16.84
CA MET A 1 -1.74 -2.61 -17.32
C MET A 1 -0.31 -2.11 -17.13
N ARG A 2 0.28 -1.43 -18.12
CA ARG A 2 1.63 -0.85 -17.97
C ARG A 2 1.42 0.57 -17.47
N LEU A 3 1.78 0.83 -16.22
CA LEU A 3 1.67 2.17 -15.65
C LEU A 3 2.97 2.92 -15.91
N HIS A 4 2.90 3.98 -16.71
CA HIS A 4 4.02 4.90 -16.88
C HIS A 4 3.93 5.96 -15.79
N VAL A 5 4.58 5.67 -14.68
CA VAL A 5 4.59 6.50 -13.48
C VAL A 5 5.71 7.52 -13.59
N PHE A 6 5.37 8.81 -13.55
CA PHE A 6 6.38 9.87 -13.48
C PHE A 6 7.01 9.90 -12.09
N MET A 7 8.28 9.50 -12.00
CA MET A 7 9.02 9.40 -10.75
C MET A 7 9.75 10.71 -10.44
N ASP A 8 9.40 11.34 -9.33
CA ASP A 8 10.16 12.47 -8.80
C ASP A 8 11.39 11.95 -8.05
N SER A 9 12.57 12.00 -8.72
CA SER A 9 13.97 11.94 -8.22
C SER A 9 14.40 10.95 -7.10
N MET A 10 13.52 10.11 -6.57
CA MET A 10 13.72 9.31 -5.37
C MET A 10 13.95 7.83 -5.71
N ILE A 11 15.02 7.25 -5.17
CA ILE A 11 15.38 5.83 -5.35
C ILE A 11 14.36 4.94 -4.64
N PHE A 12 13.57 4.18 -5.39
CA PHE A 12 12.69 3.13 -4.85
C PHE A 12 13.52 1.94 -4.34
N LYS A 13 13.13 1.37 -3.20
CA LYS A 13 13.57 0.05 -2.76
C LYS A 13 12.40 -0.93 -2.85
N LEU A 14 12.73 -2.18 -3.12
CA LEU A 14 11.76 -3.28 -3.08
C LEU A 14 11.06 -3.30 -1.72
N GLY A 15 9.73 -3.40 -1.72
CA GLY A 15 8.93 -3.41 -0.50
C GLY A 15 8.67 -2.03 0.11
N ASN A 16 9.06 -0.93 -0.55
CA ASN A 16 8.64 0.40 -0.14
C ASN A 16 7.16 0.63 -0.44
N HIS A 17 6.54 1.34 0.49
CA HIS A 17 5.16 1.79 0.37
C HIS A 17 5.06 2.89 -0.67
N VAL A 18 3.99 2.84 -1.44
CA VAL A 18 3.74 3.72 -2.57
C VAL A 18 2.32 4.24 -2.45
N GLU A 19 2.16 5.54 -2.66
CA GLU A 19 0.87 6.22 -2.53
C GLU A 19 0.53 6.94 -3.83
N PHE A 20 -0.66 6.66 -4.33
CA PHE A 20 -1.27 7.37 -5.44
C PHE A 20 -2.08 8.56 -4.91
N ALA A 21 -2.42 9.51 -5.80
CA ALA A 21 -3.22 10.68 -5.43
C ALA A 21 -4.62 10.37 -4.84
N ASN A 22 -5.03 9.10 -4.85
CA ASN A 22 -6.33 8.63 -4.34
C ASN A 22 -6.22 7.93 -2.96
N ASP A 23 -5.15 8.15 -2.20
CA ASP A 23 -4.91 7.54 -0.87
C ASP A 23 -4.89 5.99 -0.91
N VAL A 24 -4.61 5.39 -2.07
CA VAL A 24 -4.47 3.94 -2.19
C VAL A 24 -3.06 3.55 -1.74
N GLU A 25 -3.01 2.71 -0.71
CA GLU A 25 -1.79 2.10 -0.21
C GLU A 25 -1.34 0.96 -1.14
N GLU A 26 -0.07 0.98 -1.57
CA GLU A 26 0.48 0.01 -2.52
C GLU A 26 1.94 -0.36 -2.22
N ILE A 27 2.45 -1.42 -2.85
CA ILE A 27 3.85 -1.88 -2.68
C ILE A 27 4.59 -1.99 -4.01
N ALA A 28 5.80 -1.43 -4.06
CA ALA A 28 6.74 -1.67 -5.14
C ALA A 28 7.34 -3.09 -5.07
N LEU A 29 7.13 -3.89 -6.12
CA LEU A 29 7.49 -5.32 -6.18
C LEU A 29 8.52 -5.67 -7.28
N ASN A 30 8.60 -4.89 -8.35
CA ASN A 30 9.64 -5.06 -9.37
C ASN A 30 10.30 -3.72 -9.69
N LEU A 31 11.63 -3.69 -9.76
CA LEU A 31 12.39 -2.48 -10.09
C LEU A 31 13.19 -2.77 -11.35
N GLU A 32 12.72 -2.24 -12.48
CA GLU A 32 13.46 -2.22 -13.74
C GLU A 32 14.06 -0.84 -13.97
N ASN A 33 15.00 -0.76 -14.90
CA ASN A 33 15.74 0.47 -15.16
C ASN A 33 14.84 1.62 -15.65
N GLU A 34 13.68 1.30 -16.23
CA GLU A 34 12.75 2.24 -16.85
C GLU A 34 11.31 2.11 -16.32
N ASN A 35 11.03 1.15 -15.44
CA ASN A 35 9.68 0.93 -14.92
C ASN A 35 9.72 0.27 -13.54
N VAL A 36 8.64 0.45 -12.79
CA VAL A 36 8.43 -0.18 -11.49
C VAL A 36 7.12 -0.96 -11.55
N GLY A 37 7.17 -2.24 -11.17
CA GLY A 37 5.98 -3.04 -10.95
C GLY A 37 5.44 -2.77 -9.55
N ILE A 38 4.17 -2.39 -9.46
CA ILE A 38 3.48 -2.07 -8.20
C ILE A 38 2.33 -3.06 -8.02
N VAL A 39 2.12 -3.52 -6.79
CA VAL A 39 0.94 -4.30 -6.39
C VAL A 39 -0.05 -3.36 -5.71
N VAL A 40 -1.24 -3.28 -6.29
CA VAL A 40 -2.39 -2.54 -5.79
C VAL A 40 -3.14 -3.41 -4.78
N PHE A 41 -3.41 -2.91 -3.57
CA PHE A 41 -4.17 -3.66 -2.56
C PHE A 41 -5.68 -3.52 -2.68
N ASP A 42 -6.16 -2.41 -3.26
CA ASP A 42 -7.57 -2.11 -3.48
C ASP A 42 -7.90 -2.07 -4.99
N SER A 43 -8.95 -1.35 -5.37
CA SER A 43 -9.42 -1.24 -6.74
C SER A 43 -8.45 -0.43 -7.62
N ASP A 44 -8.09 -1.04 -8.75
CA ASP A 44 -7.31 -0.40 -9.82
C ASP A 44 -8.14 0.56 -10.69
N ILE A 45 -9.46 0.60 -10.52
CA ILE A 45 -10.40 1.39 -11.34
C ILE A 45 -10.06 2.89 -11.30
N ALA A 46 -9.54 3.35 -10.17
CA ALA A 46 -9.20 4.75 -9.95
C ALA A 46 -7.82 5.14 -10.51
N ILE A 47 -6.99 4.17 -10.90
CA ILE A 47 -5.61 4.38 -11.34
C ILE A 47 -5.56 4.54 -12.85
N LYS A 48 -4.87 5.57 -13.33
CA LYS A 48 -4.71 5.84 -14.76
C LYS A 48 -3.25 6.01 -15.14
N GLU A 49 -2.96 5.75 -16.41
CA GLU A 49 -1.63 6.02 -16.95
C GLU A 49 -1.32 7.52 -16.88
N GLY A 50 -0.12 7.85 -16.40
CA GLY A 50 0.31 9.23 -16.19
C GLY A 50 -0.02 9.80 -14.80
N ASP A 51 -0.70 9.04 -13.94
CA ASP A 51 -0.88 9.45 -12.55
C ASP A 51 0.47 9.58 -11.83
N LEU A 52 0.55 10.63 -11.01
CA LEU A 52 1.71 10.84 -10.15
C LEU A 52 1.65 9.89 -8.97
N VAL A 53 2.80 9.31 -8.67
CA VAL A 53 2.96 8.33 -7.62
C VAL A 53 4.09 8.76 -6.73
N LYS A 54 3.84 8.72 -5.42
CA LYS A 54 4.80 9.12 -4.43
C LYS A 54 5.32 7.90 -3.68
N CYS A 55 6.64 7.74 -3.69
CA CYS A 55 7.29 6.76 -2.83
C CYS A 55 7.32 7.28 -1.40
N ILE A 56 6.74 6.54 -0.46
CA ILE A 56 6.89 6.81 0.96
C ILE A 56 8.17 6.13 1.44
N ARG A 57 8.99 6.84 2.24
CA ARG A 57 10.22 6.31 2.85
C ARG A 57 9.96 5.30 3.98
N SER A 58 8.87 4.54 3.91
CA SER A 58 8.53 3.49 4.85
C SER A 58 8.39 2.16 4.12
N VAL A 59 8.85 1.10 4.76
CA VAL A 59 8.47 -0.27 4.38
C VAL A 59 7.06 -0.51 4.92
N VAL A 60 6.26 -1.29 4.20
CA VAL A 60 4.93 -1.67 4.69
C VAL A 60 5.06 -2.46 5.98
N HIS A 61 4.29 -2.05 6.98
CA HIS A 61 4.28 -2.64 8.30
C HIS A 61 2.84 -3.03 8.65
N VAL A 62 2.59 -4.32 8.82
CA VAL A 62 1.30 -4.80 9.32
C VAL A 62 1.36 -4.80 10.85
N PRO A 63 0.45 -4.08 11.54
CA PRO A 63 0.41 -4.10 13.00
C PRO A 63 0.09 -5.52 13.50
N ALA A 64 0.75 -5.94 14.57
CA ALA A 64 0.49 -7.21 15.24
C ALA A 64 0.24 -6.96 16.73
N ALA A 65 -0.98 -7.22 17.18
CA ALA A 65 -1.37 -7.05 18.58
C ALA A 65 -2.30 -8.17 19.05
N LYS A 66 -2.29 -8.48 20.35
CA LYS A 66 -3.26 -9.42 20.94
C LYS A 66 -4.71 -9.00 20.72
N ALA A 67 -4.94 -7.68 20.63
CA ALA A 67 -6.25 -7.12 20.33
C ALA A 67 -6.84 -7.62 19.01
N MET A 68 -6.02 -8.07 18.06
CA MET A 68 -6.48 -8.61 16.76
C MET A 68 -7.01 -10.05 16.84
N LEU A 69 -6.84 -10.75 17.97
CA LEU A 69 -7.34 -12.11 18.12
C LEU A 69 -8.87 -12.13 18.11
N GLY A 70 -9.44 -12.89 17.19
CA GLY A 70 -10.89 -13.05 17.05
C GLY A 70 -11.56 -12.06 16.09
N TYR A 71 -10.81 -11.09 15.56
CA TYR A 71 -11.27 -10.18 14.52
C TYR A 71 -10.86 -10.65 13.13
N VAL A 72 -11.65 -10.28 12.12
CA VAL A 72 -11.27 -10.46 10.72
C VAL A 72 -10.63 -9.18 10.21
N VAL A 73 -9.39 -9.28 9.72
CA VAL A 73 -8.60 -8.16 9.21
C VAL A 73 -8.20 -8.37 7.76
N ASP A 74 -7.95 -7.28 7.05
CA ASP A 74 -7.40 -7.29 5.69
C ASP A 74 -5.87 -7.49 5.67
N MET A 75 -5.27 -7.37 4.49
CA MET A 75 -3.82 -7.54 4.28
C MET A 75 -2.96 -6.47 4.95
N LEU A 76 -3.52 -5.30 5.27
CA LEU A 76 -2.84 -4.19 5.94
C LEU A 76 -3.09 -4.19 7.46
N GLY A 77 -3.90 -5.13 7.96
CA GLY A 77 -4.26 -5.23 9.38
C GLY A 77 -5.45 -4.35 9.76
N VAL A 78 -6.17 -3.81 8.79
CA VAL A 78 -7.40 -3.02 8.99
C VAL A 78 -8.57 -3.96 9.28
N HIS A 79 -9.44 -3.57 10.21
CA HIS A 79 -10.59 -4.37 10.63
C HIS A 79 -11.70 -4.32 9.59
N ILE A 80 -12.22 -5.49 9.20
CA ILE A 80 -13.24 -5.61 8.16
C ILE A 80 -14.49 -6.39 8.61
N ASP A 81 -14.55 -6.83 9.85
CA ASP A 81 -15.66 -7.62 10.38
C ASP A 81 -16.88 -6.78 10.84
N GLY A 82 -16.81 -5.46 10.74
CA GLY A 82 -17.90 -4.56 11.14
C GLY A 82 -18.18 -4.58 12.66
N GLN A 83 -17.30 -5.17 13.48
CA GLN A 83 -17.48 -5.29 14.94
C GLN A 83 -17.01 -4.07 15.74
N GLY A 84 -16.65 -2.97 15.06
CA GLY A 84 -16.13 -1.74 15.69
C GLY A 84 -14.61 -1.74 15.79
N ALA A 85 -14.03 -0.59 16.18
CA ALA A 85 -12.58 -0.43 16.26
C ALA A 85 -11.98 -1.31 17.37
N LEU A 86 -10.74 -1.78 17.15
CA LEU A 86 -9.96 -2.49 18.16
C LEU A 86 -9.91 -1.71 19.48
N SER A 87 -10.50 -2.29 20.52
CA SER A 87 -10.21 -1.88 21.88
C SER A 87 -8.76 -2.30 22.19
N ASN A 88 -7.84 -1.34 22.21
CA ASN A 88 -6.52 -1.51 22.83
C ASN A 88 -6.75 -1.78 24.31
N HIS A 89 -6.77 -3.06 24.69
CA HIS A 89 -6.62 -3.43 26.08
C HIS A 89 -5.12 -3.65 26.33
N GLU A 90 -4.54 -2.79 27.18
CA GLU A 90 -3.20 -2.97 27.77
C GLU A 90 -3.03 -4.35 28.41
#